data_AF-A0A941NZM8-F1
#
_entry.id   AF-A0A941NZM8-F1
#
_cell.length_a   1.000
_cell.length_b   1.000
_cell.length_c   1.000
_cell.angle_alpha   90.00
_cell.angle_beta   90.00
_cell.angle_gamma   90.00
#
_symmetry.space_group_name_H-M   'P 1'
#
loop_
_entity.id
_entity.type
_entity.pdbx_description
1 polymer ?
#
loop_
_entity_poly.entity_id
_entity_poly.type
_entity_poly.pdbx_seq_one_letter_code
_entity_poly.pdbx_strand_id
1 'polypeptide(L)'
;NSTFNIQNLNLEFTEEEILKELDEHPERFSPNVILRGALQETILPNIAFIGGGGELAYWLELKEVFKQADVPYPVLLLRNSFLIMDEKKYQTIKKLGLKEDDIFKEEHLLMKHIVDINTEGKYALNGELKNFEQLYTILENRSAEIDTTLMHHIEALKTKAIKKLIELEKKLLRAEKRKFSEQQSHVQKMKSLLFPNKNLQERVENFSGFYAEYDKAFLQAIYQHSKGLEQKFGVLVLDKD
;
A
#
# COMPACT_ATOMS: atom_id res chain seq x y z
N ASN A 1 -36.01 -25.12 -2.38
CA ASN A 1 -35.13 -26.18 -2.93
C ASN A 1 -34.20 -26.60 -1.81
N SER A 2 -34.48 -27.74 -1.19
CA SER A 2 -33.85 -28.17 0.07
C SER A 2 -32.98 -29.41 -0.15
N THR A 3 -32.17 -29.41 -1.21
CA THR A 3 -31.25 -30.52 -1.52
C THR A 3 -29.83 -30.01 -1.74
N PHE A 4 -28.85 -30.78 -1.27
CA PHE A 4 -27.42 -30.51 -1.35
C PHE A 4 -26.81 -31.37 -2.46
N ASN A 5 -26.10 -30.74 -3.40
CA ASN A 5 -25.69 -31.40 -4.64
C ASN A 5 -24.17 -31.32 -4.85
N ILE A 6 -23.56 -32.46 -5.20
CA ILE A 6 -22.17 -32.56 -5.65
C ILE A 6 -22.17 -32.91 -7.14
N GLN A 7 -22.22 -31.86 -7.97
CA GLN A 7 -22.44 -31.99 -9.42
C GLN A 7 -21.44 -32.92 -10.11
N ASN A 8 -20.16 -32.84 -9.78
CA ASN A 8 -19.12 -33.64 -10.43
C ASN A 8 -19.21 -35.14 -10.13
N LEU A 9 -19.92 -35.53 -9.06
CA LEU A 9 -20.12 -36.92 -8.66
C LEU A 9 -21.55 -37.41 -8.87
N ASN A 10 -22.44 -36.56 -9.40
CA ASN A 10 -23.88 -36.82 -9.50
C ASN A 10 -24.48 -37.33 -8.16
N LEU A 11 -24.02 -36.78 -7.04
CA LEU A 11 -24.56 -37.07 -5.71
C LEU A 11 -25.53 -35.96 -5.29
N GLU A 12 -26.66 -36.35 -4.73
CA GLU A 12 -27.66 -35.48 -4.15
C GLU A 12 -28.02 -36.01 -2.76
N PHE A 13 -28.11 -35.10 -1.79
CA PHE A 13 -28.48 -35.40 -0.42
C PHE A 13 -29.64 -34.50 -0.01
N THR A 14 -30.62 -35.07 0.67
CA THR A 14 -31.54 -34.33 1.53
C THR A 14 -30.81 -33.81 2.78
N GLU A 15 -31.44 -32.92 3.53
CA GLU A 15 -30.90 -32.43 4.81
C GLU A 15 -30.64 -33.57 5.82
N GLU A 16 -31.57 -34.54 5.91
CA GLU A 16 -31.40 -35.69 6.80
C GLU A 16 -30.22 -36.59 6.36
N GLU A 17 -30.07 -36.81 5.06
CA GLU A 17 -28.99 -37.65 4.52
C GLU A 17 -27.62 -37.00 4.67
N ILE A 18 -27.49 -35.69 4.43
CA ILE A 18 -26.19 -35.01 4.58
C ILE A 18 -25.76 -34.91 6.05
N LEU A 19 -26.70 -34.77 6.98
CA LEU A 19 -26.42 -34.79 8.43
C LEU A 19 -26.00 -36.18 8.89
N LYS A 20 -26.67 -37.23 8.42
CA LYS A 20 -26.27 -38.61 8.71
C LYS A 20 -24.86 -38.92 8.16
N GLU A 21 -24.57 -38.48 6.93
CA GLU A 21 -23.25 -38.63 6.32
C GLU A 21 -22.17 -37.87 7.12
N LEU A 22 -22.50 -36.69 7.65
CA LEU A 22 -21.59 -35.92 8.51
C LEU A 22 -21.27 -36.65 9.82
N ASP A 23 -22.26 -37.29 10.43
CA ASP A 23 -22.07 -38.07 11.67
C ASP A 23 -21.28 -39.37 11.43
N GLU A 24 -21.55 -40.07 10.32
CA GLU A 24 -20.89 -41.35 9.97
C GLU A 24 -19.48 -41.15 9.37
N HIS A 25 -19.27 -40.05 8.63
CA HIS A 25 -18.06 -39.77 7.85
C HIS A 25 -17.58 -38.30 7.95
N PRO A 26 -17.30 -37.77 9.15
CA PRO A 26 -16.91 -36.36 9.32
C PRO A 26 -15.64 -35.96 8.55
N GLU A 27 -14.73 -36.90 8.28
CA GLU A 27 -13.49 -36.67 7.54
C GLU A 27 -13.71 -36.29 6.06
N ARG A 28 -14.91 -36.50 5.52
CA ARG A 28 -15.28 -36.12 4.15
C ARG A 28 -15.69 -34.65 4.03
N PHE A 29 -15.88 -33.97 5.16
CA PHE A 29 -16.32 -32.59 5.21
C PHE A 29 -15.14 -31.66 5.50
N SER A 30 -15.09 -30.54 4.79
CA SER A 30 -14.12 -29.48 5.05
C SER A 30 -14.75 -28.12 4.83
N PRO A 31 -14.39 -27.11 5.65
CA PRO A 31 -14.93 -25.78 5.47
C PRO A 31 -14.31 -25.11 4.25
N ASN A 32 -15.11 -24.35 3.51
CA ASN A 32 -14.58 -23.39 2.55
C ASN A 32 -14.06 -22.14 3.28
N VAL A 33 -13.59 -21.15 2.50
CA VAL A 33 -13.04 -19.90 3.05
C VAL A 33 -14.01 -19.15 3.99
N ILE A 34 -15.34 -19.28 3.79
CA ILE A 34 -16.40 -18.65 4.60
C ILE A 34 -16.54 -19.32 5.95
N LEU A 35 -16.65 -20.65 5.95
CA LEU A 35 -16.91 -21.40 7.17
C LEU A 35 -15.62 -21.73 7.94
N ARG A 36 -14.45 -21.58 7.31
CA ARG A 36 -13.17 -21.93 7.94
C ARG A 36 -12.90 -21.11 9.19
N GLY A 37 -13.20 -19.81 9.14
CA GLY A 37 -13.06 -18.94 10.31
C GLY A 37 -13.97 -19.37 11.46
N ALA A 38 -15.25 -19.61 11.17
CA ALA A 38 -16.21 -20.06 12.17
C ALA A 38 -15.79 -21.40 12.80
N LEU A 39 -15.43 -22.40 11.98
CA LEU A 39 -14.96 -23.70 12.48
C LEU A 39 -13.69 -23.57 13.34
N GLN A 40 -12.74 -22.74 12.92
CA GLN A 40 -11.51 -22.49 13.68
C GLN A 40 -11.80 -21.93 15.06
N GLU A 41 -12.71 -20.93 15.16
CA GLU A 41 -13.08 -20.30 16.42
C GLU A 41 -14.01 -21.18 17.29
N THR A 42 -14.69 -22.16 16.70
CA THR A 42 -15.43 -23.19 17.45
C THR A 42 -14.49 -24.18 18.14
N ILE A 43 -13.42 -24.61 17.46
CA ILE A 43 -12.51 -25.65 17.97
C ILE A 43 -11.40 -25.06 18.84
N LEU A 44 -10.89 -23.88 18.48
CA LEU A 44 -9.78 -23.22 19.15
C LEU A 44 -10.29 -21.97 19.89
N PRO A 45 -9.99 -21.81 21.19
CA PRO A 45 -10.36 -20.62 21.95
C PRO A 45 -9.44 -19.43 21.58
N ASN A 46 -9.59 -18.88 20.38
CA ASN A 46 -8.72 -17.79 19.92
C ASN A 46 -9.24 -16.44 20.41
N ILE A 47 -8.31 -15.62 20.91
CA ILE A 47 -8.59 -14.23 21.28
C ILE A 47 -8.44 -13.32 20.05
N ALA A 48 -7.49 -13.65 19.17
CA ALA A 48 -7.15 -12.84 18.01
C ALA A 48 -6.82 -13.71 16.79
N PHE A 49 -7.29 -13.25 15.63
CA PHE A 49 -6.92 -13.77 14.33
C PHE A 49 -5.82 -12.87 13.73
N ILE A 50 -4.66 -13.47 13.42
CA ILE A 50 -3.53 -12.76 12.80
C ILE A 50 -3.52 -13.09 11.30
N GLY A 51 -3.79 -12.08 10.47
CA GLY A 51 -3.93 -12.26 9.02
C GLY A 51 -3.23 -11.19 8.20
N GLY A 52 -3.03 -11.46 6.91
CA GLY A 52 -2.62 -10.43 5.95
C GLY A 52 -3.79 -9.52 5.55
N GLY A 53 -3.49 -8.37 4.92
CA GLY A 53 -4.52 -7.38 4.56
C GLY A 53 -5.70 -7.92 3.74
N GLY A 54 -5.44 -8.85 2.80
CA GLY A 54 -6.51 -9.50 2.03
C GLY A 54 -7.38 -10.44 2.86
N GLU A 55 -6.79 -11.17 3.82
CA GLU A 55 -7.55 -12.02 4.74
C GLU A 55 -8.39 -11.17 5.68
N LEU A 56 -7.84 -10.09 6.24
CA LEU A 56 -8.60 -9.21 7.12
C LEU A 56 -9.78 -8.56 6.41
N ALA A 57 -9.60 -8.09 5.17
CA ALA A 57 -10.69 -7.51 4.38
C ALA A 57 -11.86 -8.49 4.24
N TYR A 58 -11.55 -9.74 3.93
CA TYR A 58 -12.54 -10.80 3.83
C TYR A 58 -13.18 -11.16 5.18
N TRP A 59 -12.39 -11.27 6.25
CA TRP A 59 -12.91 -11.56 7.59
C TRP A 59 -13.89 -10.49 8.07
N LEU A 60 -13.69 -9.22 7.70
CA LEU A 60 -14.60 -8.12 8.05
C LEU A 60 -16.00 -8.30 7.45
N GLU A 61 -16.12 -9.00 6.33
CA GLU A 61 -17.40 -9.31 5.67
C GLU A 61 -18.17 -10.44 6.39
N LEU A 62 -17.49 -11.26 7.22
CA LEU A 62 -18.06 -12.47 7.81
C LEU A 62 -18.79 -12.28 9.14
N LYS A 63 -18.92 -11.05 9.67
CA LYS A 63 -19.49 -10.81 11.01
C LYS A 63 -20.85 -11.47 11.24
N GLU A 64 -21.75 -11.40 10.25
CA GLU A 64 -23.06 -12.03 10.36
C GLU A 64 -22.97 -13.56 10.33
N VAL A 65 -22.00 -14.15 9.61
CA VAL A 65 -21.79 -15.62 9.62
C VAL A 65 -21.44 -16.10 11.02
N PHE A 66 -20.51 -15.41 11.71
CA PHE A 66 -20.14 -15.74 13.09
C PHE A 66 -21.31 -15.59 14.06
N LYS A 67 -22.10 -14.54 13.89
CA LYS A 67 -23.32 -14.31 14.69
C LYS A 67 -24.36 -15.41 14.48
N GLN A 68 -24.58 -15.86 13.25
CA GLN A 68 -25.51 -16.96 12.95
C GLN A 68 -25.00 -18.30 13.45
N ALA A 69 -23.68 -18.52 13.43
CA ALA A 69 -23.05 -19.72 13.97
C ALA A 69 -22.96 -19.73 15.50
N ASP A 70 -23.31 -18.62 16.17
CA ASP A 70 -23.15 -18.41 17.62
C ASP A 70 -21.70 -18.63 18.10
N VAL A 71 -20.74 -18.20 17.28
CA VAL A 71 -19.31 -18.31 17.56
C VAL A 71 -18.73 -16.92 17.82
N PRO A 72 -17.89 -16.71 18.85
CA PRO A 72 -17.23 -15.43 19.09
C PRO A 72 -16.44 -14.96 17.87
N TYR A 73 -16.60 -13.68 17.53
CA TYR A 73 -15.82 -13.05 16.47
C TYR A 73 -14.49 -12.53 17.05
N PRO A 74 -13.32 -13.02 16.59
CA PRO A 74 -12.04 -12.72 17.21
C PRO A 74 -11.58 -11.29 16.90
N VAL A 75 -10.61 -10.80 17.68
CA VAL A 75 -9.93 -9.55 17.35
C VAL A 75 -9.08 -9.75 16.10
N LEU A 76 -9.32 -8.95 15.07
CA LEU A 76 -8.54 -8.99 13.84
C LEU A 76 -7.24 -8.20 13.99
N LEU A 77 -6.10 -8.85 13.78
CA LEU A 77 -4.77 -8.23 13.82
C LEU A 77 -4.05 -8.41 12.50
N LEU A 78 -3.49 -7.31 11.98
CA LEU A 78 -2.62 -7.36 10.82
C LEU A 78 -1.28 -7.94 11.24
N ARG A 79 -0.86 -9.02 10.57
CA ARG A 79 0.47 -9.60 10.80
C ARG A 79 1.57 -8.57 10.54
N ASN A 80 2.70 -8.69 11.23
CA ASN A 80 3.87 -7.90 10.91
C ASN A 80 4.29 -8.15 9.45
N SER A 81 4.71 -7.07 8.79
CA SER A 81 5.27 -7.12 7.45
C SER A 81 6.72 -6.64 7.49
N PHE A 82 7.56 -7.25 6.67
CA PHE A 82 8.99 -6.95 6.64
C PHE A 82 9.51 -6.71 5.23
N LEU A 83 10.46 -5.78 5.12
CA LEU A 83 11.35 -5.60 3.98
C LEU A 83 12.77 -5.77 4.50
N ILE A 84 13.51 -6.68 3.89
CA ILE A 84 14.87 -7.03 4.26
C ILE A 84 15.79 -6.49 3.17
N MET A 85 16.80 -5.74 3.58
CA MET A 85 17.82 -5.21 2.69
C MET A 85 19.22 -5.37 3.29
N ASP A 86 20.22 -5.34 2.43
CA ASP A 86 21.61 -5.32 2.87
C ASP A 86 22.11 -3.88 3.08
N GLU A 87 23.28 -3.74 3.71
CA GLU A 87 23.90 -2.44 3.94
C GLU A 87 24.18 -1.67 2.64
N LYS A 88 24.46 -2.36 1.52
CA LYS A 88 24.71 -1.70 0.23
C LYS A 88 23.47 -1.00 -0.30
N LYS A 89 22.30 -1.67 -0.23
CA LYS A 89 21.00 -1.12 -0.58
C LYS A 89 20.65 0.04 0.35
N TYR A 90 20.89 -0.12 1.65
CA TYR A 90 20.65 0.93 2.64
C TYR A 90 21.49 2.19 2.39
N GLN A 91 22.78 2.03 2.12
CA GLN A 91 23.68 3.13 1.77
C GLN A 91 23.27 3.82 0.46
N THR A 92 22.70 3.09 -0.50
CA THR A 92 22.17 3.69 -1.73
C THR A 92 20.98 4.62 -1.44
N ILE A 93 20.07 4.21 -0.55
CA ILE A 93 18.94 5.05 -0.11
C ILE A 93 19.46 6.33 0.55
N LYS A 94 20.43 6.21 1.47
CA LYS A 94 21.05 7.36 2.15
C LYS A 94 21.77 8.31 1.19
N LYS A 95 22.53 7.80 0.22
CA LYS A 95 23.22 8.61 -0.80
C LYS A 95 22.25 9.40 -1.68
N LEU A 96 21.03 8.90 -1.88
CA LEU A 96 19.97 9.62 -2.60
C LEU A 96 19.26 10.68 -1.72
N GLY A 97 19.64 10.81 -0.45
CA GLY A 97 19.00 11.73 0.50
C GLY A 97 17.59 11.31 0.91
N LEU A 98 17.24 10.03 0.73
CA LEU A 98 15.92 9.49 1.01
C LEU A 98 15.85 8.91 2.43
N LYS A 99 14.68 9.01 3.05
CA LYS A 99 14.35 8.29 4.29
C LYS A 99 13.83 6.90 3.97
N GLU A 100 13.82 6.02 4.97
CA GLU A 100 13.29 4.66 4.83
C GLU A 100 11.82 4.68 4.37
N ASP A 101 10.96 5.52 4.96
CA ASP A 101 9.55 5.64 4.56
C ASP A 101 9.37 6.13 3.11
N ASP A 102 10.35 6.87 2.57
CA ASP A 102 10.26 7.37 1.20
C ASP A 102 10.28 6.22 0.19
N ILE A 103 10.92 5.09 0.50
CA ILE A 103 11.04 3.96 -0.42
C ILE A 103 9.69 3.36 -0.79
N PHE A 104 8.61 3.62 -0.05
CA PHE A 104 7.27 3.16 -0.37
C PHE A 104 6.52 4.09 -1.32
N LYS A 105 6.99 5.33 -1.51
CA LYS A 105 6.39 6.31 -2.44
C LYS A 105 6.62 5.91 -3.90
N GLU A 106 5.76 6.39 -4.78
CA GLU A 106 5.94 6.16 -6.22
C GLU A 106 7.23 6.82 -6.75
N GLU A 107 7.83 6.21 -7.78
CA GLU A 107 9.09 6.68 -8.39
C GLU A 107 9.03 8.16 -8.80
N HIS A 108 7.89 8.62 -9.31
CA HIS A 108 7.73 9.99 -9.77
C HIS A 108 7.77 11.00 -8.62
N LEU A 109 7.31 10.61 -7.42
CA LEU A 109 7.35 11.39 -6.18
C LEU A 109 8.76 11.39 -5.59
N LEU A 110 9.43 10.23 -5.59
CA LEU A 110 10.83 10.12 -5.19
C LEU A 110 11.72 11.03 -6.03
N MET A 111 11.55 11.00 -7.36
CA MET A 111 12.29 11.89 -8.26
C MET A 111 11.96 13.36 -8.05
N LYS A 112 10.72 13.69 -7.68
CA LYS A 112 10.38 15.07 -7.33
C LYS A 112 11.16 15.49 -6.07
N HIS A 113 11.12 14.67 -5.02
CA HIS A 113 11.82 14.92 -3.77
C HIS A 113 13.33 15.09 -3.95
N ILE A 114 13.96 14.23 -4.76
CA ILE A 114 15.39 14.34 -5.09
C ILE A 114 15.68 15.67 -5.79
N VAL A 115 14.86 16.07 -6.77
CA VAL A 115 15.02 17.36 -7.44
C VAL A 115 14.82 18.51 -6.45
N ASP A 116 13.83 18.44 -5.57
CA ASP A 116 13.55 19.46 -4.55
C ASP A 116 14.77 19.69 -3.65
N ILE A 117 15.37 18.60 -3.14
CA ILE A 117 16.56 18.64 -2.29
C ILE A 117 17.76 19.26 -3.02
N ASN A 118 17.97 18.91 -4.29
CA ASN A 118 19.18 19.30 -5.02
C ASN A 118 19.08 20.64 -5.76
N THR A 119 17.87 21.14 -6.01
CA THR A 119 17.63 22.38 -6.76
C THR A 119 17.06 23.50 -5.91
N GLU A 120 16.84 23.28 -4.61
CA GLU A 120 16.18 24.22 -3.69
C GLU A 120 14.77 24.63 -4.19
N GLY A 121 14.14 23.77 -5.00
CA GLY A 121 12.83 24.06 -5.58
C GLY A 121 12.82 25.18 -6.62
N LYS A 122 13.96 25.52 -7.25
CA LYS A 122 14.07 26.59 -8.27
C LYS A 122 13.13 26.48 -9.47
N TYR A 123 12.56 25.30 -9.71
CA TYR A 123 11.57 25.10 -10.77
C TYR A 123 10.16 25.52 -10.36
N ALA A 124 9.87 25.60 -9.05
CA ALA A 124 8.55 25.90 -8.52
C ALA A 124 8.27 27.38 -8.66
N LEU A 125 7.11 27.73 -9.20
CA LEU A 125 6.71 29.11 -9.46
C LEU A 125 5.84 29.67 -8.33
N ASN A 126 6.02 29.19 -7.09
CA ASN A 126 5.10 29.49 -5.99
C ASN A 126 5.02 31.00 -5.67
N GLY A 127 6.15 31.72 -5.71
CA GLY A 127 6.19 33.16 -5.49
C GLY A 127 5.57 33.94 -6.65
N GLU A 128 5.90 33.53 -7.86
CA GLU A 128 5.40 34.12 -9.11
C GLU A 128 3.90 33.90 -9.28
N LEU A 129 3.38 32.71 -8.95
CA LEU A 129 1.96 32.39 -8.96
C LEU A 129 1.19 33.26 -7.97
N LYS A 130 1.72 33.44 -6.75
CA LYS A 130 1.09 34.31 -5.75
C LYS A 130 1.05 35.77 -6.21
N ASN A 131 2.13 36.27 -6.80
CA ASN A 131 2.16 37.62 -7.38
C ASN A 131 1.17 37.77 -8.54
N PHE A 132 1.03 36.71 -9.35
CA PHE A 132 0.11 36.66 -10.47
C PHE A 132 -1.35 36.66 -10.01
N GLU A 133 -1.68 35.89 -8.97
CA GLU A 133 -3.01 35.90 -8.35
C GLU A 133 -3.36 37.28 -7.80
N GLN A 134 -2.42 37.94 -7.12
CA GLN A 134 -2.60 39.31 -6.61
C GLN A 134 -2.84 40.32 -7.73
N LEU A 135 -2.10 40.22 -8.85
CA LEU A 135 -2.31 41.07 -10.01
C LEU A 135 -3.73 40.93 -10.56
N TYR A 136 -4.23 39.70 -10.69
CA TYR A 136 -5.60 39.48 -11.17
C TYR A 136 -6.66 39.97 -10.20
N THR A 137 -6.43 39.88 -8.88
CA THR A 137 -7.34 40.49 -7.89
C THR A 137 -7.39 42.01 -8.02
N ILE A 138 -6.27 42.67 -8.31
CA ILE A 138 -6.25 44.12 -8.59
C ILE A 138 -7.07 44.44 -9.85
N LEU A 139 -6.93 43.63 -10.91
CA LEU A 139 -7.69 43.79 -12.15
C LEU A 139 -9.19 43.54 -11.97
N GLU A 140 -9.57 42.54 -11.15
CA GLU A 140 -10.96 42.25 -10.77
C GLU A 140 -11.59 43.42 -10.02
N ASN A 141 -10.88 44.02 -9.07
CA ASN A 141 -11.39 45.18 -8.33
C ASN A 141 -11.56 46.40 -9.24
N ARG A 142 -10.59 46.66 -10.11
CA ARG A 142 -10.65 47.78 -11.07
C ARG A 142 -11.75 47.60 -12.11
N SER A 143 -12.03 46.38 -12.55
CA SER A 143 -13.11 46.12 -13.50
C SER A 143 -14.48 46.25 -12.86
N ALA A 144 -14.63 45.88 -11.59
CA ALA A 144 -15.88 46.06 -10.85
C ALA A 144 -16.29 47.55 -10.76
N GLU A 145 -15.32 48.47 -10.71
CA GLU A 145 -15.57 49.92 -10.75
C GLU A 145 -16.05 50.43 -12.12
N ILE A 146 -15.77 49.69 -13.21
CA ILE A 146 -16.13 50.06 -14.58
C ILE A 146 -17.42 49.36 -15.01
N ASP A 147 -17.44 48.03 -14.92
CA ASP A 147 -18.57 47.17 -15.28
C ASP A 147 -18.44 45.82 -14.55
N THR A 148 -19.39 45.56 -13.65
CA THR A 148 -19.46 44.33 -12.86
C THR A 148 -19.56 43.06 -13.70
N THR A 149 -20.06 43.13 -14.94
CA THR A 149 -20.17 41.97 -15.83
C THR A 149 -18.80 41.49 -16.36
N LEU A 150 -17.77 42.35 -16.33
CA LEU A 150 -16.41 42.02 -16.74
C LEU A 150 -15.64 41.19 -15.69
N MET A 151 -16.14 41.08 -14.46
CA MET A 151 -15.50 40.28 -13.40
C MET A 151 -15.38 38.80 -13.80
N HIS A 152 -16.46 38.20 -14.32
CA HIS A 152 -16.45 36.82 -14.79
C HIS A 152 -15.48 36.60 -15.95
N HIS A 153 -15.31 37.61 -16.80
CA HIS A 153 -14.34 37.53 -17.91
C HIS A 153 -12.90 37.51 -17.39
N ILE A 154 -12.58 38.35 -16.40
CA ILE A 154 -11.25 38.41 -15.80
C ILE A 154 -10.93 37.15 -14.99
N GLU A 155 -11.90 36.60 -14.27
CA GLU A 155 -11.75 35.33 -13.56
C GLU A 155 -11.46 34.17 -14.53
N ALA A 156 -12.13 34.13 -15.68
CA ALA A 156 -11.85 33.17 -16.73
C ALA A 156 -10.43 33.33 -17.31
N LEU A 157 -9.97 34.57 -17.51
CA LEU A 157 -8.60 34.87 -17.95
C LEU A 157 -7.57 34.46 -16.89
N LYS A 158 -7.83 34.73 -15.60
CA LYS A 158 -7.00 34.32 -14.46
C LYS A 158 -6.81 32.81 -14.46
N THR A 159 -7.91 32.06 -14.52
CA THR A 159 -7.91 30.60 -14.53
C THR A 159 -7.10 30.05 -15.71
N LYS A 160 -7.29 30.60 -16.91
CA LYS A 160 -6.55 30.19 -18.11
C LYS A 160 -5.05 30.46 -17.98
N ALA A 161 -4.67 31.59 -17.41
CA ALA A 161 -3.27 31.96 -17.25
C ALA A 161 -2.57 31.19 -16.12
N ILE A 162 -3.21 30.97 -14.97
CA ILE A 162 -2.72 30.09 -13.91
C ILE A 162 -2.47 28.68 -14.46
N LYS A 163 -3.41 28.14 -15.25
CA LYS A 163 -3.23 26.84 -15.91
C LYS A 163 -1.96 26.80 -16.78
N LYS A 164 -1.66 27.86 -17.51
CA LYS A 164 -0.45 27.96 -18.35
C LYS A 164 0.83 28.02 -17.51
N LEU A 165 0.81 28.70 -16.37
CA LEU A 165 1.94 28.73 -15.43
C LEU A 165 2.18 27.37 -14.79
N ILE A 166 1.13 26.65 -14.39
CA ILE A 166 1.24 25.27 -13.89
C ILE A 166 1.80 24.33 -14.97
N GLU A 167 1.39 24.49 -16.23
CA GLU A 167 1.97 23.75 -17.36
C GLU A 167 3.46 24.05 -17.54
N LEU A 168 3.88 25.32 -17.37
CA LEU A 168 5.28 25.74 -17.42
C LEU A 168 6.09 25.14 -16.27
N GLU A 169 5.61 25.21 -15.03
CA GLU A 169 6.25 24.62 -13.85
C GLU A 169 6.48 23.11 -14.06
N LYS A 170 5.47 22.39 -14.58
CA LYS A 170 5.62 20.97 -14.95
C LYS A 170 6.72 20.75 -16.00
N LYS A 171 6.87 21.64 -16.98
CA LYS A 171 7.94 21.57 -17.97
C LYS A 171 9.32 21.85 -17.35
N LEU A 172 9.41 22.81 -16.43
CA LEU A 172 10.64 23.11 -15.69
C LEU A 172 11.05 21.91 -14.83
N LEU A 173 10.12 21.33 -14.07
CA LEU A 173 10.37 20.12 -13.29
C LEU A 173 10.86 18.96 -14.17
N ARG A 174 10.26 18.77 -15.35
CA ARG A 174 10.75 17.75 -16.31
C ARG A 174 12.15 18.07 -16.83
N ALA A 175 12.49 19.33 -17.06
CA ALA A 175 13.82 19.75 -17.48
C ALA A 175 14.85 19.49 -16.38
N GLU A 176 14.53 19.81 -15.13
CA GLU A 176 15.38 19.49 -13.98
C GLU A 176 15.55 17.98 -13.83
N LYS A 177 14.47 17.18 -13.82
CA LYS A 177 14.53 15.71 -13.74
C LYS A 177 15.47 15.08 -14.77
N ARG A 178 15.58 15.65 -15.99
CA ARG A 178 16.52 15.16 -17.02
C ARG A 178 17.99 15.32 -16.63
N LYS A 179 18.34 16.32 -15.81
CA LYS A 179 19.70 16.50 -15.28
C LYS A 179 20.04 15.44 -14.21
N PHE A 180 19.03 14.83 -13.62
CA PHE A 180 19.15 13.78 -12.59
C PHE A 180 18.86 12.38 -13.17
N SER A 181 19.25 12.13 -14.42
CA SER A 181 18.98 10.85 -15.11
C SER A 181 19.70 9.66 -14.45
N GLU A 182 20.89 9.88 -13.89
CA GLU A 182 21.63 8.86 -13.14
C GLU A 182 20.88 8.48 -11.85
N GLN A 183 20.46 9.48 -11.07
CA GLN A 183 19.66 9.27 -9.86
C GLN A 183 18.34 8.58 -10.20
N GLN A 184 17.73 8.92 -11.33
CA GLN A 184 16.54 8.23 -11.82
C GLN A 184 16.79 6.74 -12.07
N SER A 185 17.91 6.39 -12.71
CA SER A 185 18.29 4.99 -12.90
C SER A 185 18.53 4.29 -11.56
N HIS A 186 19.17 4.95 -10.61
CA HIS A 186 19.39 4.41 -9.26
C HIS A 186 18.08 4.16 -8.51
N VAL A 187 17.12 5.10 -8.57
CA VAL A 187 15.79 4.92 -7.96
C VAL A 187 15.07 3.73 -8.57
N GLN A 188 15.09 3.60 -9.89
CA GLN A 188 14.44 2.48 -10.59
C GLN A 188 15.06 1.13 -10.20
N LYS A 189 16.39 1.03 -10.20
CA LYS A 189 17.11 -0.18 -9.78
C LYS A 189 16.81 -0.52 -8.31
N MET A 190 16.87 0.47 -7.43
CA MET A 190 16.54 0.30 -6.01
C MET A 190 15.10 -0.21 -5.84
N LYS A 191 14.14 0.41 -6.52
CA LYS A 191 12.74 -0.03 -6.51
C LYS A 191 12.55 -1.45 -7.02
N SER A 192 13.21 -1.83 -8.12
CA SER A 192 13.11 -3.20 -8.63
C SER A 192 13.69 -4.24 -7.68
N LEU A 193 14.69 -3.87 -6.89
CA LEU A 193 15.32 -4.77 -5.91
C LEU A 193 14.51 -4.89 -4.62
N LEU A 194 13.92 -3.79 -4.14
CA LEU A 194 13.11 -3.80 -2.90
C LEU A 194 11.66 -4.25 -3.13
N PHE A 195 11.13 -4.04 -4.34
CA PHE A 195 9.75 -4.37 -4.71
C PHE A 195 9.75 -5.25 -5.96
N PRO A 196 10.20 -6.51 -5.85
CA PRO A 196 10.27 -7.43 -6.99
C PRO A 196 8.88 -7.59 -7.61
N ASN A 197 8.83 -7.60 -8.95
CA ASN A 197 7.57 -7.64 -9.73
C ASN A 197 6.56 -6.54 -9.35
N LYS A 198 7.03 -5.38 -8.85
CA LYS A 198 6.19 -4.29 -8.34
C LYS A 198 5.27 -4.71 -7.18
N ASN A 199 5.67 -5.73 -6.44
CA ASN A 199 4.96 -6.23 -5.27
C ASN A 199 5.85 -6.14 -4.02
N LEU A 200 5.27 -6.34 -2.84
CA LEU A 200 6.03 -6.41 -1.59
C LEU A 200 7.00 -7.60 -1.64
N GLN A 201 8.22 -7.40 -1.15
CA GLN A 201 9.25 -8.45 -1.10
C GLN A 201 8.73 -9.73 -0.42
N GLU A 202 8.07 -9.61 0.72
CA GLU A 202 7.47 -10.74 1.47
C GLU A 202 6.36 -11.51 0.73
N ARG A 203 5.89 -11.02 -0.42
CA ARG A 203 4.90 -11.69 -1.28
C ARG A 203 5.51 -12.42 -2.47
N VAL A 204 6.81 -12.24 -2.69
CA VAL A 204 7.51 -12.76 -3.88
C VAL A 204 8.71 -13.60 -3.48
N GLU A 205 9.53 -13.11 -2.55
CA GLU A 205 10.74 -13.79 -2.13
C GLU A 205 10.45 -14.82 -1.05
N ASN A 206 11.19 -15.93 -1.09
CA ASN A 206 11.07 -17.01 -0.12
C ASN A 206 12.12 -16.85 0.99
N PHE A 207 11.73 -17.19 2.22
CA PHE A 207 12.61 -17.07 3.38
C PHE A 207 13.94 -17.84 3.25
N SER A 208 13.96 -18.93 2.47
CA SER A 208 15.16 -19.76 2.27
C SER A 208 16.32 -18.98 1.65
N GLY A 209 16.06 -17.98 0.81
CA GLY A 209 17.10 -17.12 0.25
C GLY A 209 17.80 -16.30 1.32
N PHE A 210 17.03 -15.67 2.21
CA PHE A 210 17.58 -14.92 3.35
C PHE A 210 18.28 -15.84 4.34
N TYR A 211 17.72 -17.03 4.60
CA TYR A 211 18.36 -17.98 5.51
C TYR A 211 19.70 -18.51 4.95
N ALA A 212 19.78 -18.78 3.64
CA ALA A 212 21.04 -19.16 3.00
C ALA A 212 22.08 -18.04 3.06
N GLU A 213 21.63 -16.77 3.07
CA GLU A 213 22.51 -15.60 3.04
C GLU A 213 22.97 -15.14 4.43
N TYR A 214 22.09 -15.18 5.44
CA TYR A 214 22.31 -14.62 6.78
C TYR A 214 22.17 -15.65 7.92
N ASP A 215 21.91 -16.92 7.61
CA ASP A 215 21.69 -18.02 8.57
C ASP A 215 20.71 -17.61 9.70
N LYS A 216 21.04 -17.91 10.96
CA LYS A 216 20.20 -17.64 12.12
C LYS A 216 20.01 -16.15 12.40
N ALA A 217 20.90 -15.28 11.92
CA ALA A 217 20.79 -13.84 12.14
C ALA A 217 19.50 -13.29 11.53
N PHE A 218 19.08 -13.81 10.37
CA PHE A 218 17.79 -13.46 9.76
C PHE A 218 16.61 -13.79 10.68
N LEU A 219 16.53 -15.03 11.17
CA LEU A 219 15.42 -15.46 12.04
C LEU A 219 15.41 -14.69 13.36
N GLN A 220 16.58 -14.43 13.93
CA GLN A 220 16.71 -13.66 15.15
C GLN A 220 16.25 -12.21 14.96
N ALA A 221 16.62 -11.58 13.84
CA ALA A 221 16.18 -10.24 13.51
C ALA A 221 14.66 -10.15 13.35
N ILE A 222 14.05 -11.09 12.62
CA ILE A 222 12.58 -11.15 12.47
C ILE A 222 11.92 -11.33 13.84
N TYR A 223 12.39 -12.26 14.67
CA TYR A 223 11.83 -12.52 15.99
C TYR A 223 11.88 -11.28 16.90
N GLN A 224 13.01 -10.57 16.91
CA GLN A 224 13.18 -9.35 17.72
C GLN A 224 12.30 -8.18 17.27
N HIS A 225 11.99 -8.11 15.98
CA HIS A 225 11.23 -6.99 15.39
C HIS A 225 9.75 -7.34 15.11
N SER A 226 9.34 -8.60 15.27
CA SER A 226 7.95 -9.06 15.15
C SER A 226 7.20 -8.92 16.48
N LYS A 227 7.14 -7.69 17.01
CA LYS A 227 6.43 -7.42 18.25
C LYS A 227 4.91 -7.58 18.04
N GLY A 228 4.28 -8.38 18.90
CA GLY A 228 2.95 -8.95 18.64
C GLY A 228 1.79 -7.98 18.39
N LEU A 229 1.82 -6.77 18.95
CA LEU A 229 0.73 -5.78 18.76
C LEU A 229 1.16 -4.54 17.94
N GLU A 230 2.43 -4.45 17.54
CA GLU A 230 2.91 -3.30 16.79
C GLU A 230 2.56 -3.45 15.31
N GLN A 231 1.55 -2.70 14.86
CA GLN A 231 1.12 -2.68 13.46
C GLN A 231 2.01 -1.74 12.63
N LYS A 232 3.26 -2.14 12.44
CA LYS A 232 4.24 -1.39 11.64
C LYS A 232 4.84 -2.29 10.57
N PHE A 233 5.18 -1.67 9.44
CA PHE A 233 6.00 -2.30 8.42
C PHE A 233 7.46 -2.18 8.85
N GLY A 234 8.12 -3.31 9.11
CA GLY A 234 9.51 -3.36 9.54
C GLY A 234 10.47 -3.30 8.35
N VAL A 235 11.39 -2.34 8.35
CA VAL A 235 12.50 -2.29 7.41
C VAL A 235 13.75 -2.77 8.14
N LEU A 236 14.26 -3.95 7.77
CA LEU A 236 15.41 -4.57 8.42
C LEU A 236 16.63 -4.48 7.51
N VAL A 237 17.72 -3.95 8.05
CA VAL A 237 19.04 -3.96 7.40
C VAL A 237 19.84 -5.07 8.04
N LEU A 238 20.20 -6.08 7.25
CA LEU A 238 21.06 -7.19 7.66
C LEU A 238 22.41 -7.07 6.98
N ASP A 239 23.48 -7.38 7.70
CA ASP A 239 24.81 -7.47 7.13
C ASP A 239 25.30 -8.92 7.18
N LYS A 240 26.23 -9.24 6.29
CA LYS A 240 26.99 -10.49 6.38
C LYS A 240 28.14 -10.25 7.33
N ASP A 241 28.12 -10.93 8.48
CA ASP A 241 29.32 -11.09 9.30
C ASP A 241 30.41 -11.85 8.52
#